data_AF-A0A4Y8D0K0-F1
#
_entry.id   AF-A0A4Y8D0K0-F1
#
_cell.length_a   1.000
_cell.length_b   1.000
_cell.length_c   1.000
_cell.angle_alpha   90.00
_cell.angle_beta   90.00
_cell.angle_gamma   90.00
#
_symmetry.space_group_name_H-M   'P 1'
#
loop_
_entity.id
_entity.type
_entity.pdbx_description
1 polymer ?
#
loop_
_entity_poly.entity_id
_entity_poly.type
_entity_poly.pdbx_seq_one_letter_code
_entity_poly.pdbx_strand_id
1 'polypeptide(L)'
;MTDKKLVVVLGATGAQHLSDTYRVRAVACDPTKPSAEALSKSGAEVVSVDYDIPDSIKAALSGAHAIFAITNFWEQNSLETEVILEFRAEDTGMAIGEVLRGGKKFFGRQVVLFGEPIPEEERLKIWADELGIKARFEQVSPEQHAERLSSYELPPDVVVASTELVEALPYEESMLMSGRHVQTEEYLPNSYKLVTWVDYDRKEDWLPLRGA
;
A
#
# COMPACT_ATOMS: atom_id res chain seq x y z
N MET A 1 32.06 11.74 1.51
CA MET A 1 30.63 11.37 1.37
C MET A 1 30.58 9.86 1.34
N THR A 2 29.96 9.24 2.34
CA THR A 2 29.79 7.78 2.39
C THR A 2 28.93 7.35 1.19
N ASP A 3 29.41 6.37 0.44
CA ASP A 3 28.67 5.80 -0.70
C ASP A 3 27.33 5.26 -0.19
N LYS A 4 26.22 5.74 -0.77
CA LYS A 4 24.86 5.36 -0.36
C LYS A 4 24.66 3.87 -0.67
N LYS A 5 24.10 3.11 0.29
CA LYS A 5 23.80 1.69 0.09
C LYS A 5 22.69 1.52 -0.96
N LEU A 6 22.79 0.46 -1.77
CA LEU A 6 21.80 0.13 -2.81
C LEU A 6 20.61 -0.63 -2.22
N VAL A 7 19.39 -0.13 -2.45
CA VAL A 7 18.14 -0.83 -2.20
C VAL A 7 17.48 -1.12 -3.55
N VAL A 8 17.17 -2.38 -3.80
CA VAL A 8 16.39 -2.78 -4.99
C VAL A 8 14.93 -2.87 -4.60
N VAL A 9 14.04 -2.27 -5.39
CA VAL A 9 12.59 -2.26 -5.15
C VAL A 9 11.87 -2.97 -6.29
N LEU A 10 11.14 -4.05 -5.98
CA LEU A 10 10.22 -4.75 -6.88
C LEU A 10 8.79 -4.27 -6.59
N GLY A 11 8.01 -3.90 -7.61
CA GLY A 11 6.66 -3.34 -7.42
C GLY A 11 6.71 -1.91 -6.90
N ALA A 12 7.40 -1.02 -7.63
CA ALA A 12 8.00 0.23 -7.14
C ALA A 12 7.04 1.39 -6.77
N THR A 13 5.87 1.12 -6.21
CA THR A 13 5.03 2.12 -5.57
C THR A 13 5.70 2.61 -4.27
N GLY A 14 5.82 3.93 -4.07
CA GLY A 14 6.38 4.50 -2.84
C GLY A 14 7.92 4.58 -2.75
N ALA A 15 8.66 4.14 -3.78
CA ALA A 15 10.12 4.11 -3.76
C ALA A 15 10.78 5.51 -3.76
N GLN A 16 10.04 6.57 -4.07
CA GLN A 16 10.52 7.95 -4.12
C GLN A 16 11.14 8.44 -2.81
N HIS A 17 10.63 7.99 -1.65
CA HIS A 17 11.14 8.43 -0.35
C HIS A 17 12.44 7.74 0.09
N LEU A 18 12.82 6.64 -0.58
CA LEU A 18 14.06 5.94 -0.29
C LEU A 18 15.28 6.64 -0.93
N SER A 19 15.08 7.37 -2.04
CA SER A 19 16.15 8.00 -2.83
C SER A 19 16.95 9.06 -2.06
N ASP A 20 16.35 9.71 -1.05
CA ASP A 20 17.03 10.69 -0.21
C ASP A 20 18.13 10.06 0.65
N THR A 21 17.93 8.82 1.09
CA THR A 21 18.84 8.12 2.01
C THR A 21 19.65 7.02 1.33
N TYR A 22 19.09 6.35 0.32
CA TYR A 22 19.66 5.18 -0.35
C TYR A 22 19.85 5.43 -1.84
N ARG A 23 20.71 4.63 -2.48
CA ARG A 23 20.65 4.45 -3.93
C ARG A 23 19.49 3.50 -4.19
N VAL A 24 18.54 3.89 -5.02
CA VAL A 24 17.36 3.07 -5.32
C VAL A 24 17.51 2.52 -6.73
N ARG A 25 17.32 1.21 -6.87
CA ARG A 25 17.07 0.57 -8.17
C ARG A 25 15.64 0.07 -8.20
N ALA A 26 14.80 0.70 -9.01
CA ALA A 26 13.41 0.32 -9.16
C ALA A 26 13.26 -0.66 -10.33
N VAL A 27 12.76 -1.85 -10.06
CA VAL A 27 12.39 -2.82 -11.09
C VAL A 27 10.97 -2.51 -11.55
N ALA A 28 10.84 -2.08 -12.79
CA ALA A 28 9.57 -1.81 -13.44
C ALA A 28 9.34 -2.84 -14.55
N CYS A 29 8.12 -3.39 -14.63
CA CYS A 29 7.74 -4.28 -15.73
C CYS A 29 7.85 -3.56 -17.08
N ASP A 30 7.50 -2.27 -17.12
CA ASP A 30 7.66 -1.41 -18.29
C ASP A 30 8.29 -0.07 -17.85
N PRO A 31 9.55 0.21 -18.27
CA PRO A 31 10.26 1.42 -17.89
C PRO A 31 9.75 2.68 -18.62
N THR A 32 8.84 2.55 -19.58
CA THR A 32 8.29 3.66 -20.36
C THR A 32 6.99 4.24 -19.78
N LYS A 33 6.41 3.59 -18.76
CA LYS A 33 5.19 4.06 -18.11
C LYS A 33 5.42 5.36 -17.32
N PRO A 34 4.41 6.23 -17.18
CA PRO A 34 4.53 7.47 -16.40
C PRO A 34 5.02 7.27 -14.95
N SER A 35 4.67 6.14 -14.31
CA SER A 35 5.15 5.78 -12.98
C SER A 35 6.66 5.52 -12.95
N ALA A 36 7.21 4.84 -13.97
CA ALA A 36 8.64 4.62 -14.11
C ALA A 36 9.40 5.94 -14.37
N GLU A 37 8.83 6.83 -15.18
CA GLU A 37 9.41 8.16 -15.38
C GLU A 37 9.45 8.98 -14.09
N ALA A 38 8.39 8.92 -13.28
CA ALA A 38 8.34 9.61 -11.99
C ALA A 38 9.43 9.09 -11.03
N LEU A 39 9.66 7.78 -11.00
CA LEU A 39 10.74 7.15 -10.24
C LEU A 39 12.12 7.63 -10.71
N SER A 40 12.34 7.66 -12.03
CA SER A 40 13.61 8.17 -12.58
C SER A 40 13.84 9.65 -12.22
N LYS A 41 12.79 10.49 -12.30
CA LYS A 41 12.84 11.91 -11.89
C LYS A 41 13.14 12.08 -10.39
N SER A 42 12.77 11.11 -9.56
CA SER A 42 13.10 11.08 -8.12
C SER A 42 14.53 10.59 -7.82
N GLY A 43 15.31 10.25 -8.86
CA GLY A 43 16.70 9.82 -8.74
C GLY A 43 16.91 8.31 -8.64
N ALA A 44 15.87 7.50 -8.87
CA ALA A 44 15.98 6.04 -8.91
C ALA A 44 16.58 5.54 -10.24
N GLU A 45 17.41 4.51 -10.18
CA GLU A 45 17.83 3.71 -11.33
C GLU A 45 16.68 2.79 -11.73
N VAL A 46 15.97 3.11 -12.82
CA VAL A 46 14.89 2.26 -13.31
C VAL A 46 15.47 1.17 -14.21
N VAL A 47 15.16 -0.09 -13.90
CA VAL A 47 15.56 -1.25 -14.69
C VAL A 47 14.33 -2.11 -15.01
N SER A 48 14.36 -2.80 -16.14
CA SER A 48 13.40 -3.85 -16.45
C SER A 48 14.00 -5.22 -16.19
N VAL A 49 13.17 -6.17 -15.75
CA VAL A 49 13.55 -7.56 -15.49
C VAL A 49 12.64 -8.45 -16.30
N ASP A 50 13.26 -9.43 -16.96
CA ASP A 50 12.56 -10.57 -17.51
C ASP A 50 12.56 -11.69 -16.46
N TYR A 51 11.39 -11.99 -15.89
CA TYR A 51 11.24 -12.98 -14.84
C TYR A 51 11.42 -14.42 -15.33
N ASP A 52 11.33 -14.66 -16.65
CA ASP A 52 11.58 -15.96 -17.26
C ASP A 52 13.09 -16.21 -17.50
N ILE A 53 13.92 -15.18 -17.35
CA ILE A 53 15.38 -15.24 -17.52
C ILE A 53 16.08 -15.05 -16.17
N PRO A 54 16.53 -16.13 -15.48
CA PRO A 54 17.17 -16.04 -14.16
C PRO A 54 18.36 -15.08 -14.09
N ASP A 55 19.13 -14.93 -15.17
CA ASP A 55 20.27 -14.01 -15.21
C ASP A 55 19.84 -12.54 -15.27
N SER A 56 18.66 -12.22 -15.81
CA SER A 56 18.07 -10.87 -15.76
C SER A 56 17.75 -10.48 -14.32
N ILE A 57 17.16 -11.40 -13.56
CA ILE A 57 16.89 -11.21 -12.12
C ILE A 57 18.21 -11.00 -11.36
N LYS A 58 19.22 -11.86 -11.58
CA LYS A 58 20.53 -11.70 -10.92
C LYS A 58 21.17 -10.35 -11.21
N ALA A 59 21.08 -9.87 -12.46
CA ALA A 59 21.62 -8.58 -12.84
C ALA A 59 20.92 -7.44 -12.10
N ALA A 60 19.59 -7.47 -12.02
CA ALA A 60 18.82 -6.45 -11.29
C ALA A 60 19.10 -6.47 -9.78
N LEU A 61 19.34 -7.63 -9.18
CA LEU A 61 19.64 -7.75 -7.75
C LEU A 61 21.13 -7.51 -7.42
N SER A 62 22.00 -7.37 -8.42
CA SER A 62 23.45 -7.28 -8.22
C SER A 62 23.85 -6.05 -7.42
N GLY A 63 24.65 -6.27 -6.37
CA GLY A 63 25.15 -5.23 -5.47
C GLY A 63 24.14 -4.71 -4.44
N ALA A 64 22.93 -5.30 -4.38
CA ALA A 64 21.90 -4.88 -3.44
C ALA A 64 22.35 -5.08 -1.99
N HIS A 65 22.21 -4.03 -1.17
CA HIS A 65 22.30 -4.15 0.28
C HIS A 65 21.02 -4.74 0.87
N ALA A 66 19.87 -4.37 0.29
CA ALA A 66 18.56 -4.87 0.64
C ALA A 66 17.67 -4.93 -0.61
N ILE A 67 16.67 -5.80 -0.57
CA ILE A 67 15.63 -5.92 -1.58
C ILE A 67 14.29 -5.70 -0.86
N PHE A 68 13.50 -4.76 -1.36
CA PHE A 68 12.11 -4.57 -0.98
C PHE A 68 11.24 -5.06 -2.12
N ALA A 69 10.26 -5.91 -1.83
CA ALA A 69 9.44 -6.53 -2.86
C ALA A 69 7.96 -6.49 -2.48
N ILE A 70 7.16 -5.86 -3.34
CA ILE A 70 5.71 -5.94 -3.32
C ILE A 70 5.27 -6.69 -4.56
N THR A 71 4.49 -7.75 -4.39
CA THR A 71 3.80 -8.43 -5.49
C THR A 71 2.37 -7.93 -5.53
N ASN A 72 1.99 -7.22 -6.60
CA ASN A 72 0.62 -6.79 -6.79
C ASN A 72 -0.22 -7.98 -7.26
N PHE A 73 -0.98 -8.58 -6.35
CA PHE A 73 -1.88 -9.70 -6.66
C PHE A 73 -2.96 -9.33 -7.69
N TRP A 74 -3.36 -8.05 -7.75
CA TRP A 74 -4.46 -7.56 -8.56
C TRP A 74 -4.08 -7.18 -9.99
N GLU A 75 -2.78 -7.15 -10.32
CA GLU A 75 -2.31 -6.78 -11.68
C GLU A 75 -2.77 -7.75 -12.78
N GLN A 76 -3.25 -8.95 -12.41
CA GLN A 76 -3.79 -9.93 -13.36
C GLN A 76 -5.30 -9.82 -13.59
N ASN A 77 -6.02 -9.08 -12.74
CA ASN A 77 -7.45 -8.85 -12.90
C ASN A 77 -7.65 -7.43 -13.43
N SER A 78 -8.22 -7.30 -14.63
CA SER A 78 -8.45 -6.03 -15.34
C SER A 78 -9.45 -5.08 -14.67
N LEU A 79 -9.78 -5.31 -13.40
CA LEU A 79 -10.54 -4.39 -12.58
C LEU A 79 -9.49 -3.54 -11.87
N GLU A 80 -9.44 -2.25 -12.20
CA GLU A 80 -8.74 -1.24 -11.41
C GLU A 80 -9.41 -1.17 -10.02
N THR A 81 -9.21 -2.20 -9.21
CA THR A 81 -9.62 -2.22 -7.82
C THR A 81 -8.55 -1.45 -7.08
N GLU A 82 -8.86 -0.21 -6.74
CA GLU A 82 -8.16 0.52 -5.71
C GLU A 82 -8.24 -0.34 -4.43
N VAL A 83 -7.16 -1.04 -4.12
CA VAL A 83 -6.99 -1.63 -2.80
C VAL A 83 -6.88 -0.43 -1.87
N ILE A 84 -7.92 -0.22 -1.05
CA ILE A 84 -7.88 0.75 0.03
C ILE A 84 -6.77 0.28 0.97
N LEU A 85 -5.57 0.79 0.74
CA LEU A 85 -4.50 0.71 1.72
C LEU A 85 -4.83 1.80 2.74
N GLU A 86 -4.98 1.42 4.01
CA GLU A 86 -5.25 2.36 5.12
C GLU A 86 -4.08 3.31 5.42
N PHE A 87 -3.10 3.37 4.52
CA PHE A 87 -1.95 4.25 4.56
C PHE A 87 -1.59 4.65 3.13
N ARG A 88 -1.01 5.83 2.99
CA ARG A 88 -0.55 6.30 1.68
C ARG A 88 0.74 5.60 1.28
N ALA A 89 0.91 5.35 -0.03
CA ALA A 89 2.12 4.73 -0.58
C ALA A 89 3.42 5.47 -0.17
N GLU A 90 3.33 6.78 0.07
CA GLU A 90 4.46 7.57 0.59
C GLU A 90 4.90 7.14 2.01
N ASP A 91 3.95 6.84 2.89
CA ASP A 91 4.22 6.42 4.26
C ASP A 91 4.92 5.06 4.32
N THR A 92 4.65 4.20 3.34
CA THR A 92 5.37 2.93 3.16
C THR A 92 6.86 3.16 2.95
N GLY A 93 7.24 4.15 2.13
CA GLY A 93 8.64 4.49 1.87
C GLY A 93 9.39 4.90 3.14
N MET A 94 8.75 5.69 4.00
CA MET A 94 9.31 6.05 5.31
C MET A 94 9.48 4.82 6.21
N ALA A 95 8.44 3.99 6.32
CA ALA A 95 8.47 2.79 7.16
C ALA A 95 9.58 1.81 6.75
N ILE A 96 9.72 1.55 5.44
CA ILE A 96 10.80 0.73 4.90
C ILE A 96 12.16 1.34 5.24
N GLY A 97 12.30 2.66 5.10
CA GLY A 97 13.52 3.38 5.46
C GLY A 97 13.93 3.12 6.92
N GLU A 98 12.99 3.20 7.87
CA GLU A 98 13.26 2.91 9.28
C GLU A 98 13.62 1.44 9.53
N VAL A 99 12.90 0.51 8.89
CA VAL A 99 13.20 -0.92 8.99
C VAL A 99 14.62 -1.22 8.49
N LEU A 100 15.02 -0.63 7.36
CA LEU A 100 16.36 -0.77 6.81
C LEU A 100 17.44 -0.14 7.71
N ARG A 101 17.15 1.01 8.34
CA ARG A 101 18.09 1.65 9.28
C ARG A 101 18.25 0.87 10.58
N GLY A 102 17.16 0.31 11.12
CA GLY A 102 17.22 -0.52 12.33
C GLY A 102 17.84 -1.90 12.11
N GLY A 103 17.93 -2.36 10.86
CA GLY A 103 18.69 -3.53 10.46
C GLY A 103 18.33 -4.77 11.28
N LYS A 104 19.31 -5.32 12.01
CA LYS A 104 19.14 -6.56 12.80
C LYS A 104 18.00 -6.52 13.81
N LYS A 105 17.57 -5.33 14.27
CA LYS A 105 16.39 -5.18 15.17
C LYS A 105 15.13 -5.81 14.57
N PHE A 106 14.99 -5.78 13.24
CA PHE A 106 13.80 -6.22 12.54
C PHE A 106 13.95 -7.58 11.82
N PHE A 107 15.13 -8.22 11.90
CA PHE A 107 15.34 -9.49 11.21
C PHE A 107 14.45 -10.59 11.79
N GLY A 108 13.66 -11.23 10.93
CA GLY A 108 12.68 -12.27 11.33
C GLY A 108 11.48 -11.73 12.11
N ARG A 109 11.31 -10.40 12.20
CA ARG A 109 10.15 -9.77 12.85
C ARG A 109 9.12 -9.41 11.78
N GLN A 110 7.85 -9.59 12.13
CA GLN A 110 6.76 -8.93 11.43
C GLN A 110 6.65 -7.50 11.95
N VAL A 111 6.59 -6.55 11.03
CA VAL A 111 6.49 -5.12 11.28
C VAL A 111 5.21 -4.64 10.63
N VAL A 112 4.40 -3.90 11.38
CA VAL A 112 3.13 -3.39 10.92
C VAL A 112 3.30 -1.91 10.56
N LEU A 113 2.70 -1.52 9.44
CA LEU A 113 2.40 -0.13 9.13
C LEU A 113 0.89 -0.01 9.15
N PHE A 114 0.38 0.61 10.20
CA PHE A 114 -1.03 0.84 10.44
C PHE A 114 -1.23 2.29 10.85
N GLY A 115 -2.23 2.94 10.23
CA GLY A 115 -2.58 4.33 10.43
C GLY A 115 -3.48 4.53 11.66
N GLU A 116 -4.49 5.39 11.52
CA GLU A 116 -5.43 5.66 12.61
C GLU A 116 -6.46 4.51 12.73
N PRO A 117 -6.64 3.91 13.93
CA PRO A 117 -7.68 2.92 14.16
C PRO A 117 -9.05 3.60 14.23
N ILE A 118 -9.65 3.89 13.09
CA ILE A 118 -10.94 4.55 12.98
C ILE A 118 -11.99 3.51 12.56
N PRO A 119 -13.04 3.27 13.37
CA PRO A 119 -14.14 2.41 12.97
C PRO A 119 -14.80 2.90 11.68
N GLU A 120 -15.25 1.99 10.81
CA GLU A 120 -15.83 2.35 9.50
C GLU A 120 -17.00 3.34 9.57
N GLU A 121 -17.85 3.23 10.60
CA GLU A 121 -18.94 4.19 10.81
C GLU A 121 -18.41 5.60 11.10
N GLU A 122 -17.33 5.72 11.87
CA GLU A 122 -16.69 7.00 12.19
C GLU A 122 -15.94 7.55 10.97
N ARG A 123 -15.27 6.68 10.21
CA ARG A 123 -14.62 7.01 8.93
C ARG A 123 -15.63 7.62 7.95
N LEU A 124 -16.81 7.00 7.81
CA LEU A 124 -17.90 7.52 6.97
C LEU A 124 -18.42 8.88 7.45
N LYS A 125 -18.48 9.12 8.76
CA LYS A 125 -18.90 10.42 9.32
C LYS A 125 -17.90 11.51 8.99
N ILE A 126 -16.60 11.26 9.19
CA ILE A 126 -15.53 12.20 8.85
C ILE A 126 -15.60 12.56 7.37
N TRP A 127 -15.72 11.55 6.50
CA TRP A 127 -15.83 11.73 5.06
C TRP A 127 -17.08 12.57 4.69
N ALA A 128 -18.23 12.26 5.27
CA ALA A 128 -19.46 13.00 5.02
C ALA A 128 -19.37 14.48 5.47
N ASP A 129 -18.75 14.72 6.62
CA ASP A 129 -18.54 16.06 7.18
C ASP A 129 -17.56 16.88 6.32
N GLU A 130 -16.42 16.31 5.92
CA GLU A 130 -15.42 16.96 5.07
C GLU A 130 -15.99 17.29 3.68
N LEU A 131 -16.88 16.44 3.15
CA LEU A 131 -17.52 16.68 1.86
C LEU A 131 -18.81 17.51 1.93
N GLY A 132 -19.35 17.76 3.13
CA GLY A 132 -20.62 18.45 3.32
C GLY A 132 -21.83 17.70 2.75
N ILE A 133 -21.79 16.36 2.77
CA ILE A 133 -22.83 15.48 2.25
C ILE A 133 -23.51 14.72 3.39
N LYS A 134 -24.63 14.06 3.08
CA LYS A 134 -25.29 13.15 4.03
C LYS A 134 -24.95 11.72 3.68
N ALA A 135 -24.38 10.99 4.62
CA ALA A 135 -24.15 9.56 4.52
C ALA A 135 -24.85 8.82 5.66
N ARG A 136 -25.14 7.53 5.44
CA ARG A 136 -25.67 6.62 6.46
C ARG A 136 -24.85 5.35 6.43
N PHE A 137 -24.39 4.93 7.61
CA PHE A 137 -23.80 3.61 7.78
C PHE A 137 -24.91 2.56 7.89
N GLU A 138 -24.79 1.48 7.13
CA GLU A 138 -25.69 0.33 7.20
C GLU A 138 -24.85 -0.94 7.22
N GLN A 139 -24.87 -1.63 8.36
CA GLN A 139 -24.26 -2.95 8.46
C GLN A 139 -25.17 -3.98 7.78
N VAL A 140 -24.57 -4.80 6.93
CA VAL A 140 -25.25 -5.87 6.18
C VAL A 140 -24.63 -7.22 6.55
N SER A 141 -25.41 -8.30 6.42
CA SER A 141 -24.88 -9.66 6.55
C SER A 141 -24.08 -10.08 5.31
N PRO A 142 -23.23 -11.12 5.41
CA PRO A 142 -22.53 -11.67 4.24
C PRO A 142 -23.49 -12.06 3.11
N GLU A 143 -24.66 -12.62 3.44
CA GLU A 143 -25.69 -12.98 2.45
C GLU A 143 -26.25 -11.73 1.76
N GLN A 144 -26.57 -10.69 2.51
CA GLN A 144 -27.06 -9.42 1.96
C GLN A 144 -25.99 -8.72 1.09
N HIS A 145 -24.72 -8.81 1.48
CA HIS A 145 -23.60 -8.32 0.69
C HIS A 145 -23.46 -9.09 -0.62
N ALA A 146 -23.49 -10.43 -0.57
CA ALA A 146 -23.41 -11.28 -1.75
C ALA A 146 -24.60 -11.09 -2.71
N GLU A 147 -25.82 -10.97 -2.19
CA GLU A 147 -27.02 -10.65 -2.97
C GLU A 147 -26.87 -9.29 -3.68
N ARG A 148 -26.36 -8.27 -2.98
CA ARG A 148 -26.10 -6.95 -3.57
C ARG A 148 -25.07 -7.02 -4.69
N LEU A 149 -23.93 -7.68 -4.47
CA LEU A 149 -22.90 -7.83 -5.50
C LEU A 149 -23.41 -8.62 -6.71
N SER A 150 -24.23 -9.66 -6.48
CA SER A 150 -24.86 -10.44 -7.56
C SER A 150 -25.82 -9.59 -8.40
N SER A 151 -26.48 -8.59 -7.79
CA SER A 151 -27.39 -7.69 -8.51
C SER A 151 -26.69 -6.79 -9.54
N TYR A 152 -25.36 -6.65 -9.43
CA TYR A 152 -24.52 -5.95 -10.41
C TYR A 152 -24.02 -6.87 -11.53
N GLU A 153 -24.55 -8.10 -11.62
CA GLU A 153 -24.17 -9.10 -12.63
C GLU A 153 -22.67 -9.49 -12.59
N LEU A 154 -22.04 -9.38 -11.40
CA LEU A 154 -20.67 -9.81 -11.18
C LEU A 154 -20.55 -11.35 -11.25
N PRO A 155 -19.40 -11.89 -11.72
CA PRO A 155 -19.16 -13.33 -11.73
C PRO A 155 -19.31 -13.95 -10.33
N PRO A 156 -19.90 -15.15 -10.18
CA PRO A 156 -20.15 -15.76 -8.87
C PRO A 156 -18.88 -15.94 -8.01
N ASP A 157 -17.75 -16.24 -8.64
CA ASP A 157 -16.45 -16.37 -7.98
C ASP A 157 -15.95 -15.02 -7.43
N VAL A 158 -16.20 -13.92 -8.13
CA VAL A 158 -15.91 -12.56 -7.64
C VAL A 158 -16.81 -12.22 -6.45
N VAL A 159 -18.11 -12.53 -6.51
CA VAL A 159 -19.05 -12.29 -5.42
C VAL A 159 -18.62 -13.00 -4.13
N VAL A 160 -18.22 -14.28 -4.25
CA VAL A 160 -17.73 -15.08 -3.12
C VAL A 160 -16.43 -14.48 -2.58
N ALA A 161 -15.43 -14.27 -3.44
CA ALA A 161 -14.13 -13.76 -3.02
C ALA A 161 -14.22 -12.38 -2.35
N SER A 162 -15.03 -11.47 -2.88
CA SER A 162 -15.25 -10.15 -2.28
C SER A 162 -15.96 -10.23 -0.94
N THR A 163 -16.92 -11.14 -0.78
CA THR A 163 -17.64 -11.31 0.49
C THR A 163 -16.73 -11.90 1.56
N GLU A 164 -15.99 -12.95 1.24
CA GLU A 164 -15.02 -13.58 2.16
C GLU A 164 -13.91 -12.59 2.58
N LEU A 165 -13.46 -11.73 1.67
CA LEU A 165 -12.47 -10.70 1.97
C LEU A 165 -13.00 -9.71 3.02
N VAL A 166 -14.22 -9.20 2.83
CA VAL A 166 -14.85 -8.25 3.77
C VAL A 166 -15.08 -8.89 5.15
N GLU A 167 -15.44 -10.17 5.19
CA GLU A 167 -15.57 -10.91 6.46
C GLU A 167 -14.23 -11.11 7.18
N ALA A 168 -13.12 -11.18 6.44
CA ALA A 168 -11.79 -11.33 7.01
C ALA A 168 -11.23 -10.04 7.63
N LEU A 169 -11.65 -8.86 7.14
CA LEU A 169 -11.10 -7.55 7.56
C LEU A 169 -11.07 -7.34 9.08
N PRO A 170 -12.14 -7.59 9.85
CA PRO A 170 -12.11 -7.39 11.30
C PRO A 170 -11.08 -8.29 12.01
N TYR A 171 -10.83 -9.49 11.47
CA TYR A 171 -9.80 -10.39 11.99
C TYR A 171 -8.39 -9.88 11.66
N GLU A 172 -8.19 -9.39 10.43
CA GLU A 172 -6.91 -8.82 10.00
C GLU A 172 -6.55 -7.58 10.80
N GLU A 173 -7.48 -6.61 10.95
CA GLU A 173 -7.28 -5.43 11.79
C GLU A 173 -6.94 -5.82 13.23
N SER A 174 -7.68 -6.77 13.80
CA SER A 174 -7.41 -7.27 15.14
C SER A 174 -6.02 -7.89 15.26
N MET A 175 -5.57 -8.64 14.25
CA MET A 175 -4.22 -9.23 14.20
C MET A 175 -3.14 -8.14 14.14
N LEU A 176 -3.32 -7.11 13.29
CA LEU A 176 -2.37 -6.02 13.12
C LEU A 176 -2.21 -5.21 14.43
N MET A 177 -3.34 -4.93 15.09
CA MET A 177 -3.40 -4.14 16.34
C MET A 177 -3.10 -4.95 17.61
N SER A 178 -2.87 -6.25 17.49
CA SER A 178 -2.78 -7.14 18.66
C SER A 178 -1.50 -6.97 19.50
N GLY A 179 -0.57 -6.09 19.09
CA GLY A 179 0.76 -5.95 19.72
C GLY A 179 1.70 -7.15 19.57
N ARG A 180 1.33 -8.17 18.78
CA ARG A 180 2.20 -9.35 18.51
C ARG A 180 3.33 -9.03 17.53
N HIS A 181 3.14 -8.02 16.71
CA HIS A 181 4.09 -7.53 15.72
C HIS A 181 4.68 -6.21 16.18
N VAL A 182 5.81 -5.80 15.58
CA VAL A 182 6.38 -4.49 15.87
C VAL A 182 5.43 -3.42 15.32
N GLN A 183 4.88 -2.61 16.21
CA GLN A 183 3.85 -1.62 15.90
C GLN A 183 4.45 -0.35 15.29
N THR A 184 3.65 0.37 14.51
CA THR A 184 4.02 1.62 13.81
C THR A 184 4.81 2.60 14.69
N GLU A 185 4.31 2.85 15.90
CA GLU A 185 4.85 3.80 16.87
C GLU A 185 6.18 3.35 17.51
N GLU A 186 6.53 2.07 17.42
CA GLU A 186 7.78 1.53 17.99
C GLU A 186 9.01 1.83 17.14
N TYR A 187 8.81 2.25 15.89
CA TYR A 187 9.91 2.46 14.94
C TYR A 187 9.82 3.73 14.11
N LEU A 188 8.64 4.29 13.87
CA LEU A 188 8.56 5.57 13.17
C LEU A 188 9.09 6.71 14.06
N PRO A 189 9.82 7.69 13.52
CA PRO A 189 10.26 8.84 14.28
C PRO A 189 9.07 9.65 14.78
N ASN A 190 9.12 10.14 16.03
CA ASN A 190 8.08 11.02 16.58
C ASN A 190 7.82 12.30 15.75
N SER A 191 8.82 12.71 14.96
CA SER A 191 8.75 13.85 14.03
C SER A 191 8.02 13.54 12.73
N TYR A 192 7.85 12.27 12.38
CA TYR A 192 7.09 11.86 11.20
C TYR A 192 5.64 11.60 11.60
N LYS A 193 4.70 12.11 10.81
CA LYS A 193 3.27 11.90 11.01
C LYS A 193 2.74 11.22 9.76
N LEU A 194 2.09 10.07 9.97
CA LEU A 194 1.34 9.41 8.92
C LEU A 194 0.20 10.30 8.47
N VAL A 195 -0.19 10.15 7.20
CA VAL A 195 -1.34 10.88 6.68
C VAL A 195 -2.61 10.37 7.36
N THR A 196 -3.38 11.30 7.92
CA THR A 196 -4.65 10.98 8.59
C THR A 196 -5.77 10.76 7.58
N TRP A 197 -6.87 10.16 8.01
CA TRP A 197 -8.07 10.03 7.17
C TRP A 197 -8.60 11.41 6.72
N VAL A 198 -8.54 12.41 7.62
CA VAL A 198 -8.92 13.80 7.31
C VAL A 198 -8.00 14.42 6.25
N ASP A 199 -6.68 14.20 6.37
CA ASP A 199 -5.71 14.70 5.39
C ASP A 199 -5.93 14.07 4.01
N TYR A 200 -6.31 12.79 3.98
CA TYR A 200 -6.67 12.06 2.76
C TYR A 200 -7.94 12.64 2.12
N ASP A 201 -9.03 12.75 2.89
CA ASP A 201 -10.32 13.27 2.42
C ASP A 201 -10.19 14.66 1.80
N ARG A 202 -9.37 15.53 2.38
CA ARG A 202 -9.15 16.89 1.86
C ARG A 202 -8.31 16.96 0.59
N LYS A 203 -7.48 15.94 0.35
CA LYS A 203 -6.53 15.93 -0.76
C LYS A 203 -7.12 15.29 -2.02
N GLU A 204 -7.92 14.25 -1.85
CA GLU A 204 -8.46 13.49 -2.97
C GLU A 204 -9.61 14.20 -3.69
N ASP A 205 -9.75 13.90 -4.99
CA ASP A 205 -10.86 14.39 -5.79
C ASP A 205 -12.06 13.44 -5.69
N TRP A 206 -12.99 13.79 -4.80
CA TRP A 206 -14.23 13.05 -4.59
C TRP A 206 -15.34 13.39 -5.58
N LEU A 207 -15.13 14.31 -6.53
CA LEU A 207 -16.15 14.72 -7.50
C LEU A 207 -16.75 13.54 -8.29
N PRO A 208 -15.99 12.51 -8.72
CA PRO A 208 -16.56 11.36 -9.44
C PRO A 208 -17.62 10.58 -8.63
N LEU A 209 -17.53 10.61 -7.29
CA LEU A 209 -18.43 9.88 -6.39
C LEU A 209 -19.66 10.70 -5.99
N ARG A 210 -19.69 12.01 -6.26
CA ARG A 210 -20.81 12.90 -5.88
C ARG A 210 -22.03 12.85 -6.81
N GLY A 211 -22.05 11.92 -7.77
CA GLY A 211 -23.12 11.80 -8.77
C GLY A 211 -23.53 10.37 -9.14
N ALA A 212 -23.11 9.37 -8.36
CA ALA A 212 -23.54 7.97 -8.49
C ALA A 212 -24.77 7.68 -7.63
#